data_AF-A0A0D0CQR6-F1
#
_entry.id   AF-A0A0D0CQR6-F1
#
_cell.length_a   1.000
_cell.length_b   1.000
_cell.length_c   1.000
_cell.angle_alpha   90.00
_cell.angle_beta   90.00
_cell.angle_gamma   90.00
#
_symmetry.space_group_name_H-M   'P 1'
#
loop_
_entity.id
_entity.type
_entity.pdbx_description
1 polymer ?
#
loop_
_entity_poly.entity_id
_entity_poly.type
_entity_poly.pdbx_seq_one_letter_code
_entity_poly.pdbx_strand_id
1 'polypeptide(L)'
;ALLLPSSLGHRNCNKHGLAALADLELQLHIGQANDTLQSICFTLADKAVLFHTKLCHASNQSANTRAWGKVHQADTVLSRHAQIYRKC
;
A
#
# COMPACT_ATOMS: atom_id res chain seq x y z
N ALA A 1 -5.15 14.97 13.96
CA ALA A 1 -4.03 14.84 13.02
C ALA A 1 -2.80 15.46 13.65
N LEU A 2 -1.63 14.85 13.49
CA LEU A 2 -0.36 15.46 13.91
C LEU A 2 0.00 16.56 12.89
N LEU A 3 0.36 17.74 13.38
CA LEU A 3 0.89 18.82 12.55
C LEU A 3 2.34 18.47 12.19
N LEU A 4 2.57 18.21 10.91
CA LEU A 4 3.90 17.89 10.40
C LEU A 4 4.62 19.16 9.91
N PRO A 5 5.95 19.24 10.00
CA PRO A 5 6.72 20.37 9.49
C PRO A 5 6.35 20.80 8.07
N SER A 6 6.15 19.86 7.15
CA SER A 6 5.74 20.14 5.76
C SER A 6 4.46 20.98 5.65
N SER A 7 3.54 20.86 6.62
CA SER A 7 2.28 21.61 6.65
C SER A 7 2.44 23.10 7.01
N LEU A 8 3.57 23.48 7.61
CA LEU A 8 3.87 24.88 7.96
C LEU A 8 4.32 25.69 6.74
N GLY A 9 4.73 25.02 5.66
CA GLY A 9 5.30 25.63 4.47
C GLY A 9 6.76 26.03 4.65
N HIS A 10 7.51 26.01 3.54
CA HIS A 10 8.97 26.15 3.53
C HIS A 10 9.48 27.39 4.29
N ARG A 11 8.83 28.55 4.12
CA ARG A 11 9.25 29.81 4.78
C ARG A 11 9.17 29.72 6.30
N ASN A 12 8.10 29.12 6.83
CA ASN A 12 7.93 28.96 8.27
C ASN A 12 8.86 27.88 8.81
N CYS A 13 9.08 26.78 8.07
CA CYS A 13 10.07 25.78 8.43
C CYS A 13 11.46 26.42 8.59
N ASN A 14 11.89 27.26 7.63
CA ASN A 14 13.17 27.96 7.73
C ASN A 14 13.19 28.94 8.91
N LYS A 15 12.13 29.75 9.08
CA LYS A 15 12.02 30.72 10.18
C LYS A 15 12.13 30.07 11.56
N HIS A 16 11.62 28.85 11.69
CA HIS A 16 11.60 28.10 12.95
C HIS A 16 12.70 27.05 13.07
N GLY A 17 13.66 27.00 12.13
CA GLY A 17 14.76 26.02 12.16
C GLY A 17 14.33 24.57 11.91
N LEU A 18 13.15 24.35 11.35
CA LEU A 18 12.57 23.03 11.05
C LEU A 18 12.87 22.53 9.63
N ALA A 19 13.68 23.25 8.85
CA ALA A 19 13.98 22.89 7.46
C ALA A 19 14.53 21.47 7.31
N ALA A 20 15.57 21.13 8.09
CA ALA A 20 16.16 19.80 8.07
C ALA A 20 15.16 18.71 8.52
N LEU A 21 14.26 19.03 9.45
CA LEU A 21 13.22 18.10 9.88
C LEU A 21 12.18 17.87 8.79
N ALA A 22 11.81 18.91 8.03
CA ALA A 22 10.92 18.80 6.89
C ALA A 22 11.54 17.97 5.75
N ASP A 23 12.86 18.06 5.53
CA ASP A 23 13.56 17.22 4.56
C ASP A 23 13.57 15.74 4.97
N LEU A 24 13.81 15.45 6.26
CA LEU A 24 13.72 14.10 6.80
C LEU A 24 12.29 13.55 6.72
N GLU A 25 11.29 14.37 7.02
CA GLU A 25 9.87 14.02 6.85
C GLU A 25 9.56 13.65 5.39
N LEU A 26 10.03 14.44 4.42
CA LEU A 26 9.85 14.15 3.00
C LEU A 26 10.46 12.81 2.60
N GLN A 27 11.68 12.52 3.05
CA GLN A 27 12.33 11.23 2.79
C GLN A 27 11.52 10.07 3.38
N LEU A 28 10.96 10.25 4.58
CA LEU A 28 10.12 9.26 5.23
C LEU A 28 8.81 9.03 4.46
N HIS A 29 8.14 10.08 3.98
CA HIS A 29 6.95 9.94 3.13
C HIS A 29 7.26 9.22 1.82
N ILE A 30 8.39 9.52 1.17
CA ILE A 30 8.86 8.80 -0.03
C ILE A 30 9.05 7.31 0.28
N GLY A 31 9.72 6.99 1.40
CA GLY A 31 9.90 5.61 1.85
C GLY A 31 8.56 4.89 2.06
N GLN A 32 7.64 5.52 2.78
CA GLN A 32 6.30 4.96 3.06
C GLN A 32 5.48 4.73 1.77
N ALA A 33 5.54 5.66 0.83
CA ALA A 33 4.89 5.51 -0.47
C ALA A 33 5.47 4.30 -1.23
N ASN A 34 6.80 4.18 -1.27
CA ASN A 34 7.50 3.08 -1.93
C ASN A 34 7.20 1.72 -1.28
N ASP A 35 7.22 1.63 0.04
CA ASP A 35 6.91 0.40 0.78
C ASP A 35 5.46 -0.05 0.53
N THR A 36 4.53 0.91 0.50
CA THR A 36 3.12 0.62 0.22
C THR A 36 2.92 0.21 -1.24
N LEU A 37 3.60 0.87 -2.18
CA LEU A 37 3.59 0.48 -3.60
C LEU A 37 4.14 -0.94 -3.80
N GLN A 38 5.25 -1.26 -3.14
CA GLN A 38 5.82 -2.60 -3.17
C GLN A 38 4.84 -3.65 -2.64
N SER A 39 4.12 -3.34 -1.56
CA SER A 39 3.08 -4.19 -0.99
C SER A 39 1.90 -4.41 -1.95
N ILE A 40 1.49 -3.38 -2.69
CA ILE A 40 0.50 -3.48 -3.77
C ILE A 40 0.99 -4.43 -4.86
N CYS A 41 2.21 -4.25 -5.36
CA CYS A 41 2.80 -5.09 -6.40
C CYS A 41 2.89 -6.56 -5.97
N PHE A 42 3.37 -6.84 -4.75
CA PHE A 42 3.43 -8.21 -4.22
C PHE A 42 2.04 -8.84 -4.10
N THR A 43 1.06 -8.11 -3.58
CA THR A 43 -0.31 -8.63 -3.43
C THR A 43 -0.94 -8.93 -4.80
N LEU A 44 -0.68 -8.08 -5.80
CA LEU A 44 -1.17 -8.30 -7.16
C LEU A 44 -0.54 -9.54 -7.80
N ALA A 45 0.78 -9.73 -7.61
CA ALA A 45 1.48 -10.92 -8.08
C ALA A 45 0.95 -12.19 -7.40
N ASP A 46 0.76 -12.19 -6.08
CA ASP A 46 0.16 -13.32 -5.35
C ASP A 46 -1.26 -13.63 -5.84
N LYS A 47 -2.10 -12.60 -6.04
CA LYS A 47 -3.44 -12.77 -6.61
C LYS A 47 -3.41 -13.42 -7.99
N ALA A 48 -2.49 -13.03 -8.86
CA ALA A 48 -2.32 -13.63 -10.18
C ALA A 48 -1.90 -15.11 -10.08
N VAL A 49 -0.94 -15.43 -9.20
CA VAL A 49 -0.51 -16.81 -8.94
C VAL A 49 -1.65 -17.66 -8.39
N LEU A 50 -2.45 -17.14 -7.44
CA LEU A 50 -3.63 -17.82 -6.92
C LEU A 50 -4.67 -18.10 -8.01
N PHE A 51 -4.89 -17.13 -8.91
CA PHE A 51 -5.80 -17.32 -10.03
C PHE A 51 -5.34 -18.47 -10.93
N HIS A 52 -4.08 -18.45 -11.38
CA HIS A 52 -3.55 -19.50 -12.25
C HIS A 52 -3.45 -20.86 -11.58
N THR A 53 -3.01 -20.93 -10.32
CA THR A 53 -2.73 -22.21 -9.67
C THR A 53 -3.94 -22.84 -8.99
N LYS A 54 -4.92 -22.04 -8.54
CA LYS A 54 -6.06 -22.54 -7.76
C LYS A 54 -7.39 -22.43 -8.51
N LEU A 55 -7.65 -21.33 -9.22
CA LEU A 55 -8.90 -21.19 -9.96
C LEU A 55 -8.89 -22.01 -11.26
N CYS A 56 -7.82 -21.92 -12.06
CA CYS A 56 -7.74 -22.68 -13.32
C CYS A 56 -7.71 -24.21 -13.12
N HIS A 57 -7.26 -24.69 -11.96
CA HIS A 57 -7.17 -26.12 -11.64
C HIS A 57 -8.28 -26.63 -10.70
N ALA A 58 -9.30 -25.81 -10.41
CA ALA A 58 -10.40 -26.24 -9.55
C ALA A 58 -11.27 -27.29 -10.25
N SER A 59 -11.28 -28.52 -9.72
CA SER A 59 -11.97 -29.66 -10.33
C SER A 59 -13.43 -29.81 -9.91
N ASN A 60 -13.86 -29.14 -8.84
CA ASN A 60 -15.24 -29.20 -8.35
C ASN A 60 -15.71 -27.88 -7.74
N GLN A 61 -17.01 -27.76 -7.52
CA GLN A 61 -17.65 -26.53 -7.04
C GLN A 61 -17.07 -26.07 -5.69
N SER A 62 -16.87 -26.99 -4.74
CA SER A 62 -16.29 -26.67 -3.44
C SER A 62 -14.86 -26.13 -3.55
N ALA A 63 -14.04 -26.71 -4.42
CA ALA A 63 -12.68 -26.23 -4.70
C ALA A 63 -12.70 -24.84 -5.35
N ASN A 64 -13.63 -24.62 -6.28
CA ASN A 64 -13.81 -23.34 -6.97
C ASN A 64 -14.24 -22.23 -5.99
N THR A 65 -15.26 -22.49 -5.15
CA THR A 65 -15.70 -21.55 -4.10
C THR A 65 -14.56 -21.20 -3.14
N ARG A 66 -13.75 -22.18 -2.72
CA ARG A 66 -12.58 -21.92 -1.86
C ARG A 66 -11.51 -21.10 -2.57
N ALA A 67 -11.26 -21.36 -3.84
CA ALA A 67 -10.29 -20.60 -4.64
C ALA A 67 -10.73 -19.14 -4.81
N TRP A 68 -12.01 -18.89 -5.11
CA TRP A 68 -12.58 -17.54 -5.13
C TRP A 68 -12.48 -16.83 -3.78
N GLY A 69 -12.72 -17.55 -2.68
CA GLY A 69 -12.55 -17.00 -1.32
C GLY A 69 -11.12 -16.46 -1.09
N LYS A 70 -10.09 -17.17 -1.56
CA LYS A 70 -8.69 -16.70 -1.47
C LYS A 70 -8.42 -15.49 -2.35
N VAL A 71 -8.95 -15.47 -3.57
CA VAL A 71 -8.81 -14.30 -4.47
C VAL A 71 -9.49 -13.07 -3.87
N HIS A 72 -10.67 -13.23 -3.26
CA HIS A 72 -11.36 -12.13 -2.59
C HIS A 72 -10.62 -11.63 -1.34
N GLN A 73 -9.97 -12.52 -0.59
CA GLN A 73 -9.10 -12.14 0.51
C GLN A 73 -7.91 -11.30 0.02
N ALA A 74 -7.24 -11.73 -1.05
CA ALA A 74 -6.16 -10.97 -1.68
C ALA A 74 -6.64 -9.60 -2.18
N ASP A 75 -7.86 -9.52 -2.72
CA ASP A 75 -8.46 -8.25 -3.18
C ASP A 75 -8.75 -7.27 -2.04
N THR A 76 -9.18 -7.80 -0.88
CA THR A 76 -9.39 -7.01 0.34
C THR A 76 -8.07 -6.41 0.84
N VAL A 77 -7.00 -7.22 0.85
CA VAL A 77 -5.65 -6.77 1.24
C VAL A 77 -5.12 -5.73 0.25
N LEU A 78 -5.29 -5.97 -1.06
CA LEU A 78 -4.91 -5.02 -2.11
C LEU A 78 -5.62 -3.68 -1.95
N SER A 79 -6.93 -3.70 -1.70
CA SER A 79 -7.74 -2.51 -1.48
C SER A 79 -7.25 -1.71 -0.26
N ARG A 80 -6.87 -2.40 0.82
CA ARG A 80 -6.28 -1.76 2.00
C ARG A 80 -4.95 -1.08 1.67
N HIS A 81 -4.04 -1.76 0.97
CA HIS A 81 -2.76 -1.15 0.56
C HIS A 81 -2.98 0.05 -0.36
N ALA A 82 -3.90 -0.05 -1.32
CA ALA A 82 -4.26 1.06 -2.21
C ALA A 82 -4.82 2.28 -1.44
N GLN A 83 -5.62 2.05 -0.39
CA GLN A 83 -6.12 3.13 0.47
C GLN A 83 -5.01 3.79 1.29
N ILE A 84 -4.01 3.03 1.75
CA ILE A 84 -2.85 3.57 2.46
C ILE A 84 -2.01 4.41 1.50
N TYR A 85 -1.73 3.90 0.30
CA TYR A 85 -0.91 4.59 -0.70
C TYR A 85 -1.51 5.93 -1.11
N ARG A 86 -2.84 6.03 -1.23
CA ARG A 86 -3.53 7.30 -1.54
C ARG A 86 -3.39 8.36 -0.43
N LYS A 87 -2.93 7.98 0.76
CA LYS A 87 -2.70 8.86 1.91
C LYS A 87 -1.22 9.17 2.14
N CYS A 88 -0.32 8.49 1.43
CA CYS A 88 1.10 8.83 1.37
C CYS A 88 1.29 10.03 0.43
#